data_AF-C5JBD7-F1
#
_entry.id   AF-C5JBD7-F1
#
_cell.length_a   1.000
_cell.length_b   1.000
_cell.length_c   1.000
_cell.angle_alpha   90.00
_cell.angle_beta   90.00
_cell.angle_gamma   90.00
#
_symmetry.space_group_name_H-M   'P 1'
#
loop_
_entity.id
_entity.type
_entity.pdbx_description
1 polymer ?
#
loop_
_entity_poly.entity_id
_entity_poly.type
_entity_poly.pdbx_seq_one_letter_code
_entity_poly.pdbx_strand_id
1 'polypeptide(L)'
;MDILTFNAVRQAQNQLAKDLLDPWKKPAFAVVSMIGTSPWGTLVYNHYLQEVARQSYNSSGAMQGTTNGEGTEFFNTWSQYGSTGSYASSNDANYGDGTSRCGHLGHMALAVAPDGAMIGRSGDYAATALRNVGVWVNNRTNRNLALFLQNQYASIAPRAIPPGRMMSSEGWHMAWTGDKFHNQNNFSANNKYGTIGYNEATRTLVVNENRGGTAMRLHVYSGVVPIDPASASRGTWFSGLQEAGHTFHDWVAQAAGTAESQSRGVVIPCDDGRIVIVRMEPNAYAMLDRFTPTGQGGFTKEATVTLATTTTCGMETADRNGVRFQISNDGKYVLSTQPYYYYGAGAAVFLVRVADGRFVNLQHADSSYGRSFAPLRDSDFLLSQSQNADGGYGLYVTHIDTKRVFADLADKADMSSKVAGVSPYLLDSAYHSTNYPFIVPIIGGN
;
A
#
# COMPACT_ATOMS: atom_id res chain seq x y z
N MET A 1 -3.32 -2.80 52.70
CA MET A 1 -3.68 -3.46 51.43
C MET A 1 -3.77 -4.94 51.72
N ASP A 2 -4.94 -5.56 51.54
CA ASP A 2 -5.07 -7.00 51.78
C ASP A 2 -4.37 -7.82 50.65
N ILE A 3 -4.12 -9.10 50.92
CA ILE A 3 -3.43 -10.01 50.00
C ILE A 3 -4.20 -10.18 48.68
N LEU A 4 -5.53 -10.09 48.69
CA LEU A 4 -6.36 -10.23 47.51
C LEU A 4 -6.21 -9.01 46.58
N THR A 5 -6.18 -7.82 47.16
CA THR A 5 -5.97 -6.54 46.49
C THR A 5 -4.57 -6.45 45.93
N PHE A 6 -3.55 -6.88 46.68
CA PHE A 6 -2.17 -6.94 46.19
C PHE A 6 -2.01 -7.90 45.01
N ASN A 7 -2.62 -9.09 45.08
CA ASN A 7 -2.58 -10.07 43.99
C ASN A 7 -3.35 -9.57 42.76
N ALA A 8 -4.49 -8.91 42.93
CA ALA A 8 -5.25 -8.31 41.83
C ALA A 8 -4.47 -7.19 41.13
N VAL A 9 -3.82 -6.30 41.90
CA VAL A 9 -2.96 -5.23 41.35
C VAL A 9 -1.77 -5.83 40.58
N ARG A 10 -1.12 -6.86 41.15
CA ARG A 10 0.00 -7.54 40.47
C ARG A 10 -0.42 -8.25 39.19
N GLN A 11 -1.60 -8.89 39.19
CA GLN A 11 -2.17 -9.49 37.98
C GLN A 11 -2.51 -8.43 36.93
N ALA A 12 -3.10 -7.30 37.33
CA ALA A 12 -3.38 -6.19 36.43
C ALA A 12 -2.09 -5.58 35.83
N GLN A 13 -1.05 -5.41 36.63
CA GLN A 13 0.27 -4.95 36.17
C GLN A 13 0.92 -5.95 35.21
N ASN A 14 0.86 -7.24 35.51
CA ASN A 14 1.36 -8.28 34.61
C ASN A 14 0.58 -8.33 33.29
N GLN A 15 -0.73 -8.11 33.33
CA GLN A 15 -1.56 -8.03 32.14
C GLN A 15 -1.21 -6.78 31.32
N LEU A 16 -1.07 -5.62 31.96
CA LEU A 16 -0.64 -4.38 31.31
C LEU A 16 0.73 -4.52 30.64
N ALA A 17 1.70 -5.15 31.32
CA ALA A 17 3.02 -5.40 30.76
C ALA A 17 2.99 -6.33 29.55
N LYS A 18 2.13 -7.36 29.56
CA LYS A 18 1.91 -8.23 28.38
C LYS A 18 1.23 -7.47 27.25
N ASP A 19 0.27 -6.62 27.58
CA ASP A 19 -0.53 -5.88 26.61
C ASP A 19 0.31 -4.81 25.89
N LEU A 20 1.22 -4.15 26.61
CA LEU A 20 2.16 -3.18 26.03
C LEU A 20 3.22 -3.82 25.12
N LEU A 21 3.51 -5.11 25.32
CA LEU A 21 4.49 -5.86 24.53
C LEU A 21 3.87 -6.61 23.36
N ASP A 22 2.54 -6.71 23.30
CA ASP A 22 1.83 -7.38 22.20
C ASP A 22 1.72 -6.43 20.99
N PRO A 23 2.48 -6.66 19.89
CA PRO A 23 2.41 -5.81 18.72
C PRO A 23 1.02 -5.84 18.07
N TRP A 24 0.23 -6.89 18.28
CA TRP A 24 -1.09 -7.04 17.67
C TRP A 24 -2.19 -6.22 18.36
N LYS A 25 -1.93 -5.68 19.55
CA LYS A 25 -2.84 -4.77 20.26
C LYS A 25 -2.73 -3.32 19.83
N LYS A 26 -1.69 -2.98 19.08
CA LYS A 26 -1.49 -1.64 18.53
C LYS A 26 -2.47 -1.34 17.37
N PRO A 27 -2.72 -0.06 17.06
CA PRO A 27 -3.56 0.35 15.93
C PRO A 27 -3.13 -0.29 14.60
N ALA A 28 -4.05 -0.95 13.91
CA ALA A 28 -3.77 -1.66 12.67
C ALA A 28 -4.35 -0.93 11.44
N PHE A 29 -5.62 -0.55 11.55
CA PHE A 29 -6.37 0.10 10.48
C PHE A 29 -7.50 0.94 11.07
N ALA A 30 -8.04 1.83 10.25
CA ALA A 30 -9.18 2.67 10.58
C ALA A 30 -10.34 2.44 9.62
N VAL A 31 -11.57 2.49 10.14
CA VAL A 31 -12.81 2.61 9.36
C VAL A 31 -13.15 4.08 9.29
N VAL A 32 -13.26 4.60 8.07
CA VAL A 32 -13.53 6.02 7.81
C VAL A 32 -14.96 6.19 7.29
N SER A 33 -15.68 7.16 7.85
CA SER A 33 -17.03 7.56 7.44
C SER A 33 -17.19 9.08 7.57
N MET A 34 -17.67 9.75 6.51
CA MET A 34 -17.70 11.21 6.44
C MET A 34 -18.82 11.73 5.52
N ILE A 35 -19.49 12.81 5.91
CA ILE A 35 -20.49 13.49 5.07
C ILE A 35 -19.97 14.82 4.56
N GLY A 36 -20.22 15.11 3.27
CA GLY A 36 -19.50 16.10 2.46
C GLY A 36 -19.41 17.54 3.00
N THR A 37 -20.24 17.95 3.96
CA THR A 37 -20.21 19.32 4.54
C THR A 37 -20.10 19.40 6.08
N SER A 38 -20.21 18.31 6.85
CA SER A 38 -19.95 18.14 8.32
C SER A 38 -20.87 17.07 8.94
N PRO A 39 -20.50 16.32 10.03
CA PRO A 39 -19.18 16.04 10.60
C PRO A 39 -18.78 14.54 10.48
N TRP A 40 -17.59 14.24 11.00
CA TRP A 40 -16.79 13.04 10.73
C TRP A 40 -17.00 11.91 11.73
N GLY A 41 -16.56 10.71 11.36
CA GLY A 41 -15.97 9.86 12.37
C GLY A 41 -15.14 8.69 11.84
N THR A 42 -14.19 8.32 12.67
CA THR A 42 -13.18 7.31 12.40
C THR A 42 -13.12 6.36 13.58
N LEU A 43 -13.14 5.06 13.31
CA LEU A 43 -12.97 4.03 14.31
C LEU A 43 -11.67 3.30 14.01
N VAL A 44 -10.80 3.18 15.00
CA VAL A 44 -9.50 2.54 14.85
C VAL A 44 -9.55 1.18 15.51
N TYR A 45 -9.10 0.17 14.77
CA TYR A 45 -9.07 -1.20 15.23
C TYR A 45 -7.63 -1.70 15.28
N ASN A 46 -7.36 -2.60 16.22
CA ASN A 46 -6.12 -3.36 16.26
C ASN A 46 -6.21 -4.65 15.43
N HIS A 47 -5.16 -5.47 15.43
CA HIS A 47 -5.15 -6.74 14.69
C HIS A 47 -6.04 -7.84 15.31
N TYR A 48 -6.58 -7.63 16.52
CA TYR A 48 -7.63 -8.45 17.13
C TYR A 48 -9.05 -8.00 16.72
N LEU A 49 -9.19 -7.00 15.84
CA LEU A 49 -10.47 -6.37 15.49
C LEU A 49 -11.16 -5.72 16.69
N GLN A 50 -10.39 -5.34 17.72
CA GLN A 50 -10.90 -4.58 18.85
C GLN A 50 -10.75 -3.09 18.56
N GLU A 51 -11.78 -2.31 18.84
CA GLU A 51 -11.72 -0.86 18.80
C GLU A 51 -10.71 -0.38 19.86
N VAL A 52 -9.73 0.42 19.44
CA VAL A 52 -8.71 1.00 20.31
C VAL A 52 -8.78 2.52 20.39
N ALA A 53 -9.44 3.16 19.41
CA ALA A 53 -9.77 4.57 19.45
C ALA A 53 -11.00 4.85 18.59
N ARG A 54 -11.79 5.85 18.98
CA ARG A 54 -12.86 6.38 18.14
C ARG A 54 -12.86 7.89 18.18
N GLN A 55 -13.20 8.48 17.04
CA GLN A 55 -13.58 9.88 16.92
C GLN A 55 -15.03 9.93 16.47
N SER A 56 -15.90 10.55 17.27
CA SER A 56 -17.33 10.62 17.03
C SER A 56 -17.87 12.05 17.09
N TYR A 57 -18.75 12.36 16.15
CA TYR A 57 -19.73 13.45 15.98
C TYR A 57 -19.88 14.59 17.03
N ASN A 58 -19.68 14.38 18.34
CA ASN A 58 -20.13 15.30 19.41
C ASN A 58 -19.05 15.93 20.29
N SER A 59 -17.75 15.69 20.06
CA SER A 59 -16.71 16.39 20.81
C SER A 59 -16.48 17.79 20.22
N SER A 60 -17.20 18.79 20.75
CA SER A 60 -17.01 20.22 20.45
C SER A 60 -15.65 20.79 20.87
N GLY A 61 -14.80 19.97 21.48
CA GLY A 61 -13.37 20.23 21.62
C GLY A 61 -12.68 19.99 20.28
N ALA A 62 -12.59 21.03 19.46
CA ALA A 62 -11.62 21.08 18.39
C ALA A 62 -10.23 20.80 18.97
N MET A 63 -9.70 19.59 18.83
CA MET A 63 -8.26 19.35 18.92
C MET A 63 -7.84 18.29 17.92
N GLN A 64 -6.64 18.53 17.40
CA GLN A 64 -6.01 18.04 16.17
C GLN A 64 -6.01 19.06 15.04
N GLY A 65 -5.60 20.28 15.41
CA GLY A 65 -4.38 20.85 14.87
C GLY A 65 -4.26 20.81 13.36
N THR A 66 -5.25 21.32 12.65
CA THR A 66 -4.98 21.93 11.36
C THR A 66 -4.54 23.36 11.66
N THR A 67 -3.25 23.64 11.53
CA THR A 67 -2.84 25.01 11.24
C THR A 67 -3.54 25.41 9.94
N ASN A 68 -4.18 26.58 9.90
CA ASN A 68 -4.91 27.09 8.73
C ASN A 68 -4.02 27.08 7.48
N GLY A 69 -4.08 25.98 6.73
CA GLY A 69 -3.17 25.65 5.65
C GLY A 69 -3.29 24.16 5.32
N GLU A 70 -4.17 23.86 4.37
CA GLU A 70 -4.27 22.67 3.50
C GLU A 70 -3.43 21.42 3.88
N GLY A 71 -4.12 20.28 4.09
CA GLY A 71 -3.51 18.98 4.44
C GLY A 71 -4.12 17.77 3.68
N THR A 72 -3.62 17.50 2.47
CA THR A 72 -2.66 16.45 2.04
C THR A 72 -2.99 14.95 1.92
N GLU A 73 -2.40 14.41 0.84
CA GLU A 73 -2.19 13.04 0.29
C GLU A 73 -3.20 12.39 -0.66
N PHE A 74 -4.50 12.67 -0.59
CA PHE A 74 -5.39 12.29 -1.71
C PHE A 74 -6.09 13.47 -2.36
N PHE A 75 -6.22 14.58 -1.65
CA PHE A 75 -7.06 15.68 -2.09
C PHE A 75 -6.53 17.03 -1.61
N ASN A 76 -6.80 18.08 -2.38
CA ASN A 76 -6.32 19.44 -2.10
C ASN A 76 -7.01 20.06 -0.87
N THR A 77 -8.12 19.46 -0.39
CA THR A 77 -8.87 19.89 0.79
C THR A 77 -9.50 18.70 1.53
N TRP A 78 -9.62 18.78 2.87
CA TRP A 78 -10.15 17.69 3.73
C TRP A 78 -11.64 17.36 3.48
N SER A 79 -12.42 18.26 2.89
CA SER A 79 -13.82 17.97 2.49
C SER A 79 -13.91 16.99 1.31
N GLN A 80 -12.83 16.86 0.53
CA GLN A 80 -12.70 15.91 -0.58
C GLN A 80 -12.16 14.55 -0.11
N TYR A 81 -11.70 14.45 1.14
CA TYR A 81 -11.14 13.25 1.76
C TYR A 81 -12.19 12.17 2.06
N GLY A 82 -13.44 12.61 2.30
CA GLY A 82 -14.51 11.70 2.66
C GLY A 82 -15.86 12.31 2.39
N SER A 83 -16.20 12.50 1.12
CA SER A 83 -17.61 12.27 0.83
C SER A 83 -17.79 10.75 0.86
N THR A 84 -18.55 10.24 1.82
CA THR A 84 -19.08 8.87 1.77
C THR A 84 -20.59 8.92 1.55
N GLY A 85 -21.11 10.00 0.96
CA GLY A 85 -22.53 10.19 0.65
C GLY A 85 -22.96 9.67 -0.74
N SER A 86 -22.04 9.13 -1.53
CA SER A 86 -22.32 8.48 -2.80
C SER A 86 -21.34 7.33 -3.05
N TYR A 87 -21.72 6.39 -3.91
CA TYR A 87 -20.88 5.26 -4.29
C TYR A 87 -19.74 5.71 -5.23
N ALA A 88 -18.66 4.93 -5.28
CA ALA A 88 -17.40 5.29 -5.94
C ALA A 88 -17.57 5.72 -7.41
N SER A 89 -18.48 5.10 -8.18
CA SER A 89 -18.60 5.37 -9.62
C SER A 89 -19.41 6.62 -10.00
N SER A 90 -19.96 7.38 -9.06
CA SER A 90 -20.75 8.59 -9.38
C SER A 90 -19.98 9.91 -9.42
N ASN A 91 -18.72 9.99 -8.95
CA ASN A 91 -17.94 11.24 -8.98
C ASN A 91 -16.42 11.00 -8.78
N ASP A 92 -15.56 11.63 -9.61
CA ASP A 92 -14.10 11.50 -9.59
C ASP A 92 -13.41 12.18 -8.38
N ALA A 93 -13.97 13.29 -7.90
CA ALA A 93 -13.13 14.31 -7.28
C ALA A 93 -12.92 14.17 -5.75
N ASN A 94 -13.86 13.56 -5.02
CA ASN A 94 -14.04 13.79 -3.58
C ASN A 94 -14.28 12.53 -2.71
N TYR A 95 -14.01 11.33 -3.23
CA TYR A 95 -14.42 10.07 -2.61
C TYR A 95 -13.19 9.19 -2.29
N GLY A 96 -12.92 8.98 -1.00
CA GLY A 96 -11.80 8.16 -0.48
C GLY A 96 -12.04 6.65 -0.52
N ASP A 97 -13.25 6.22 -0.88
CA ASP A 97 -13.71 4.83 -0.83
C ASP A 97 -13.36 4.00 -2.08
N GLY A 98 -12.76 4.62 -3.10
CA GLY A 98 -12.32 3.95 -4.32
C GLY A 98 -11.09 3.03 -4.13
N THR A 99 -11.00 1.98 -4.94
CA THR A 99 -9.98 0.92 -4.80
C THR A 99 -8.52 1.39 -4.87
N SER A 100 -8.20 2.38 -5.70
CA SER A 100 -6.85 2.95 -5.80
C SER A 100 -6.55 4.05 -4.77
N ARG A 101 -7.53 4.37 -3.90
CA ARG A 101 -7.43 5.46 -2.92
C ARG A 101 -6.78 5.03 -1.61
N CYS A 102 -6.30 3.78 -1.50
CA CYS A 102 -5.57 3.26 -0.34
C CYS A 102 -4.40 2.40 -0.82
N GLY A 103 -3.23 2.50 -0.18
CA GLY A 103 -2.03 1.75 -0.57
C GLY A 103 -1.05 1.50 0.59
N HIS A 104 0.16 1.08 0.27
CA HIS A 104 1.15 0.60 1.24
C HIS A 104 1.59 1.66 2.27
N LEU A 105 1.58 2.93 1.88
CA LEU A 105 1.82 4.05 2.78
C LEU A 105 0.56 4.43 3.57
N GLY A 106 -0.45 3.55 3.66
CA GLY A 106 -1.70 3.85 4.37
C GLY A 106 -2.32 5.17 3.92
N HIS A 107 -2.80 5.94 4.90
CA HIS A 107 -3.14 7.35 4.74
C HIS A 107 -2.23 8.19 5.64
N MET A 108 -1.28 8.93 5.07
CA MET A 108 -0.26 9.62 5.86
C MET A 108 -0.80 10.82 6.64
N ALA A 109 -2.04 11.23 6.39
CA ALA A 109 -2.73 12.24 7.18
C ALA A 109 -3.51 11.68 8.38
N LEU A 110 -3.55 10.36 8.62
CA LEU A 110 -4.14 9.78 9.84
C LEU A 110 -3.04 9.06 10.65
N ALA A 111 -2.61 9.69 11.74
CA ALA A 111 -1.72 9.07 12.72
C ALA A 111 -2.45 8.88 14.06
N VAL A 112 -2.03 7.91 14.87
CA VAL A 112 -2.51 7.76 16.25
C VAL A 112 -1.40 8.23 17.20
N ALA A 113 -1.71 9.24 18.00
CA ALA A 113 -0.84 9.75 19.05
C ALA A 113 -0.66 8.73 20.18
N PRO A 114 0.40 8.85 21.00
CA PRO A 114 0.61 7.97 22.15
C PRO A 114 -0.54 7.96 23.18
N ASP A 115 -1.35 9.03 23.22
CA ASP A 115 -2.54 9.15 24.06
C ASP A 115 -3.82 8.61 23.39
N GLY A 116 -3.70 8.02 22.19
CA GLY A 116 -4.80 7.47 21.41
C GLY A 116 -5.53 8.48 20.51
N ALA A 117 -5.13 9.76 20.51
CA ALA A 117 -5.77 10.78 19.67
C ALA A 117 -5.36 10.66 18.18
N MET A 118 -6.24 11.03 17.24
CA MET A 118 -6.06 10.92 15.77
C MET A 118 -5.34 12.10 15.05
N ILE A 119 -4.01 12.18 15.05
CA ILE A 119 -3.31 13.37 14.52
C ILE A 119 -3.43 13.46 12.99
N GLY A 120 -4.04 14.55 12.52
CA GLY A 120 -3.97 15.05 11.14
C GLY A 120 -2.58 15.60 10.81
N ARG A 121 -2.02 15.26 9.64
CA ARG A 121 -0.75 15.83 9.17
C ARG A 121 -0.92 16.57 7.85
N SER A 122 -0.41 17.81 7.79
CA SER A 122 -0.23 18.60 6.57
C SER A 122 1.17 18.34 5.96
N GLY A 123 1.24 17.99 4.68
CA GLY A 123 2.45 18.12 3.88
C GLY A 123 2.19 18.19 2.38
N ASP A 124 2.43 19.34 1.76
CA ASP A 124 2.25 19.55 0.31
C ASP A 124 2.91 18.41 -0.49
N TYR A 125 2.22 17.93 -1.53
CA TYR A 125 2.73 16.96 -2.52
C TYR A 125 2.85 15.47 -2.11
N ALA A 126 2.28 15.06 -0.96
CA ALA A 126 2.28 13.66 -0.52
C ALA A 126 1.65 12.65 -1.53
N ALA A 127 0.65 13.05 -2.33
CA ALA A 127 -0.03 12.14 -3.28
C ALA A 127 0.90 11.48 -4.31
N THR A 128 2.00 12.16 -4.66
CA THR A 128 3.04 11.62 -5.56
C THR A 128 3.79 10.44 -4.94
N ALA A 129 3.85 10.35 -3.61
CA ALA A 129 4.56 9.30 -2.90
C ALA A 129 3.95 7.92 -3.12
N LEU A 130 2.62 7.80 -3.22
CA LEU A 130 1.92 6.53 -3.51
C LEU A 130 2.16 6.02 -4.93
N ARG A 131 2.42 6.93 -5.86
CA ARG A 131 2.85 6.57 -7.22
C ARG A 131 4.30 6.13 -7.25
N ASN A 132 5.13 6.78 -6.43
CA ASN A 132 6.57 6.59 -6.42
C ASN A 132 7.04 5.46 -5.47
N VAL A 133 6.19 4.98 -4.55
CA VAL A 133 6.57 3.97 -3.55
C VAL A 133 6.83 2.62 -4.21
N GLY A 134 7.96 2.02 -3.85
CA GLY A 134 8.37 0.68 -4.23
C GLY A 134 8.16 -0.35 -3.13
N VAL A 135 8.39 -1.60 -3.48
CA VAL A 135 8.14 -2.74 -2.59
C VAL A 135 9.37 -3.02 -1.72
N TRP A 136 9.17 -3.24 -0.42
CA TRP A 136 10.21 -3.78 0.47
C TRP A 136 9.65 -4.98 1.23
N VAL A 137 10.03 -6.18 0.80
CA VAL A 137 9.61 -7.45 1.42
C VAL A 137 10.67 -7.98 2.37
N ASN A 138 10.26 -8.85 3.29
CA ASN A 138 11.11 -9.33 4.39
C ASN A 138 11.77 -8.20 5.22
N ASN A 139 11.09 -7.05 5.35
CA ASN A 139 11.56 -5.78 5.92
C ASN A 139 11.81 -5.82 7.45
N ARG A 140 12.70 -6.71 7.89
CA ARG A 140 13.01 -6.96 9.31
C ARG A 140 13.79 -5.82 9.94
N THR A 141 14.63 -5.12 9.16
CA THR A 141 15.52 -4.08 9.67
C THR A 141 14.74 -2.83 10.11
N ASN A 142 13.76 -2.38 9.33
CA ASN A 142 12.90 -1.28 9.73
C ASN A 142 11.57 -1.25 8.95
N ARG A 143 10.47 -1.57 9.64
CA ARG A 143 9.12 -1.55 9.06
C ARG A 143 8.55 -0.16 8.86
N ASN A 144 9.18 0.88 9.39
CA ASN A 144 8.74 2.27 9.24
C ASN A 144 9.39 2.97 8.05
N LEU A 145 10.24 2.30 7.26
CA LEU A 145 10.83 2.86 6.05
C LEU A 145 10.15 2.34 4.78
N ALA A 146 10.21 3.16 3.73
CA ALA A 146 9.77 2.82 2.38
C ALA A 146 10.83 3.21 1.35
N LEU A 147 10.87 2.45 0.26
CA LEU A 147 11.64 2.78 -0.95
C LEU A 147 10.78 3.62 -1.88
N PHE A 148 11.42 4.55 -2.57
CA PHE A 148 10.78 5.40 -3.56
C PHE A 148 11.64 5.47 -4.82
N LEU A 149 10.97 5.49 -5.97
CA LEU A 149 11.57 5.72 -7.27
C LEU A 149 10.69 6.69 -8.06
N GLN A 150 11.32 7.74 -8.58
CA GLN A 150 10.74 8.68 -9.53
C GLN A 150 11.76 8.99 -10.61
N ASN A 151 11.47 8.61 -11.85
CA ASN A 151 12.35 8.78 -12.99
C ASN A 151 13.71 8.08 -12.72
N GLN A 152 14.81 8.82 -12.75
CA GLN A 152 16.14 8.29 -12.39
C GLN A 152 16.49 8.42 -10.91
N TYR A 153 15.60 8.97 -10.09
CA TYR A 153 15.88 9.27 -8.68
C TYR A 153 15.27 8.21 -7.78
N ALA A 154 16.10 7.66 -6.90
CA ALA A 154 15.66 6.77 -5.84
C ALA A 154 15.92 7.39 -4.47
N SER A 155 15.07 7.06 -3.50
CA SER A 155 15.27 7.45 -2.11
C SER A 155 14.67 6.46 -1.13
N ILE A 156 15.07 6.59 0.13
CA ILE A 156 14.46 5.91 1.27
C ILE A 156 13.97 6.98 2.23
N ALA A 157 12.74 6.85 2.70
CA ALA A 157 12.15 7.77 3.68
C ALA A 157 11.24 7.02 4.66
N PRO A 158 10.96 7.60 5.85
CA PRO A 158 9.92 7.08 6.73
C PRO A 158 8.56 7.01 6.03
N ARG A 159 7.82 5.91 6.21
CA ARG A 159 6.46 5.74 5.67
C ARG A 159 5.50 6.82 6.14
N ALA A 160 5.73 7.40 7.33
CA ALA A 160 4.88 8.42 7.95
C ALA A 160 5.18 9.86 7.51
N ILE A 161 6.21 10.08 6.68
CA ILE A 161 6.59 11.40 6.15
C ILE A 161 7.00 11.22 4.69
N PRO A 162 6.19 11.62 3.71
CA PRO A 162 6.47 11.26 2.33
C PRO A 162 7.56 12.20 1.84
N PRO A 163 8.47 11.74 0.98
CA PRO A 163 9.20 12.68 0.15
C PRO A 163 8.16 13.44 -0.68
N GLY A 164 8.20 14.78 -0.71
CA GLY A 164 7.37 15.56 -1.63
C GLY A 164 7.69 15.22 -3.10
N ARG A 165 7.47 16.16 -4.03
CA ARG A 165 8.03 16.00 -5.38
C ARG A 165 9.54 15.79 -5.24
N MET A 166 10.08 14.69 -5.79
CA MET A 166 11.50 14.30 -5.65
C MET A 166 12.45 15.21 -6.48
N MET A 167 12.17 16.52 -6.53
CA MET A 167 12.81 17.52 -7.40
C MET A 167 13.17 18.83 -6.68
N SER A 168 12.97 18.98 -5.36
CA SER A 168 13.41 20.15 -4.59
C SER A 168 14.10 19.78 -3.28
N SER A 169 14.85 20.72 -2.70
CA SER A 169 15.54 20.65 -1.41
C SER A 169 14.60 20.57 -0.19
N GLU A 170 13.29 20.35 -0.40
CA GLU A 170 12.27 20.28 0.64
C GLU A 170 12.07 18.82 1.06
N GLY A 171 12.61 18.45 2.22
CA GLY A 171 12.35 17.15 2.82
C GLY A 171 13.48 16.66 3.70
N TRP A 172 13.41 17.02 4.98
CA TRP A 172 14.19 16.42 6.05
C TRP A 172 14.17 14.90 5.89
N HIS A 173 15.34 14.28 5.73
CA HIS A 173 15.57 12.82 5.64
C HIS A 173 15.44 12.13 4.28
N MET A 174 15.46 12.85 3.16
CA MET A 174 15.67 12.22 1.85
C MET A 174 17.13 11.88 1.61
N ALA A 175 17.32 10.71 1.03
CA ALA A 175 18.61 10.11 0.76
C ALA A 175 18.71 9.87 -0.73
N TRP A 176 19.23 10.88 -1.43
CA TRP A 176 19.13 11.00 -2.87
C TRP A 176 20.36 10.43 -3.57
N THR A 177 20.13 9.82 -4.73
CA THR A 177 21.18 9.53 -5.71
C THR A 177 20.72 10.00 -7.08
N GLY A 178 21.22 11.14 -7.54
CA GLY A 178 21.16 11.50 -8.96
C GLY A 178 22.07 10.63 -9.83
N ASP A 179 23.14 10.09 -9.24
CA ASP A 179 24.28 9.60 -10.02
C ASP A 179 24.23 8.10 -10.29
N LYS A 180 23.72 7.28 -9.37
CA LYS A 180 23.87 5.82 -9.47
C LYS A 180 23.15 5.20 -10.65
N PHE A 181 21.89 5.54 -10.87
CA PHE A 181 21.11 4.96 -11.98
C PHE A 181 21.30 5.74 -13.29
N HIS A 182 21.32 7.08 -13.24
CA HIS A 182 21.47 7.89 -14.44
C HIS A 182 22.88 7.81 -15.06
N ASN A 183 23.94 8.11 -14.29
CA ASN A 183 25.28 8.21 -14.86
C ASN A 183 25.93 6.85 -15.16
N GLN A 184 25.61 5.81 -14.39
CA GLN A 184 26.26 4.50 -14.58
C GLN A 184 25.54 3.58 -15.55
N ASN A 185 24.21 3.73 -15.65
CA ASN A 185 23.38 2.80 -16.43
C ASN A 185 22.56 3.51 -17.51
N ASN A 186 22.78 4.81 -17.73
CA ASN A 186 22.07 5.66 -18.68
C ASN A 186 20.54 5.55 -18.53
N PHE A 187 20.06 5.52 -17.28
CA PHE A 187 18.63 5.39 -17.01
C PHE A 187 17.86 6.52 -17.68
N SER A 188 16.88 6.15 -18.51
CA SER A 188 15.98 7.10 -19.17
C SER A 188 15.25 7.99 -18.16
N ALA A 189 15.19 9.29 -18.46
CA ALA A 189 14.42 10.29 -17.70
C ALA A 189 12.91 10.23 -17.96
N ASN A 190 12.49 9.47 -18.99
CA ASN A 190 11.14 9.53 -19.56
C ASN A 190 10.12 8.61 -18.85
N ASN A 191 10.06 8.68 -17.51
CA ASN A 191 9.07 8.09 -16.57
C ASN A 191 9.41 6.74 -15.91
N LYS A 192 9.52 6.70 -14.56
CA LYS A 192 9.67 5.49 -13.72
C LYS A 192 9.17 5.71 -12.29
N TYR A 193 7.90 5.43 -12.01
CA TYR A 193 7.29 5.62 -10.69
C TYR A 193 7.08 4.28 -9.97
N GLY A 194 7.65 4.14 -8.77
CA GLY A 194 7.42 2.95 -7.94
C GLY A 194 7.98 1.64 -8.48
N THR A 195 8.66 1.65 -9.64
CA THR A 195 9.21 0.46 -10.31
C THR A 195 10.50 -0.07 -9.69
N ILE A 196 10.55 -0.11 -8.35
CA ILE A 196 11.65 -0.61 -7.53
C ILE A 196 11.15 -1.59 -6.49
N GLY A 197 11.92 -2.64 -6.23
CA GLY A 197 11.61 -3.65 -5.22
C GLY A 197 12.87 -4.12 -4.51
N TYR A 198 12.84 -4.26 -3.19
CA TYR A 198 13.93 -4.81 -2.38
C TYR A 198 13.45 -6.01 -1.56
N ASN A 199 14.19 -7.11 -1.66
CA ASN A 199 14.05 -8.25 -0.77
C ASN A 199 15.25 -8.28 0.19
N GLU A 200 14.98 -7.99 1.46
CA GLU A 200 16.02 -7.90 2.49
C GLU A 200 16.60 -9.27 2.87
N ALA A 201 15.78 -10.33 2.81
CA ALA A 201 16.24 -11.68 3.17
C ALA A 201 17.28 -12.20 2.17
N THR A 202 17.04 -11.99 0.87
CA THR A 202 17.96 -12.40 -0.20
C THR A 202 18.96 -11.32 -0.59
N ARG A 203 18.85 -10.11 -0.03
CA ARG A 203 19.70 -8.95 -0.35
C ARG A 203 19.66 -8.62 -1.84
N THR A 204 18.45 -8.65 -2.41
CA THR A 204 18.22 -8.42 -3.85
C THR A 204 17.42 -7.14 -4.06
N LEU A 205 17.98 -6.19 -4.81
CA LEU A 205 17.30 -4.99 -5.26
C LEU A 205 16.99 -5.13 -6.76
N VAL A 206 15.76 -4.85 -7.15
CA VAL A 206 15.30 -4.91 -8.53
C VAL A 206 14.74 -3.55 -8.93
N VAL A 207 15.15 -3.06 -10.10
CA VAL A 207 14.58 -1.86 -10.72
C VAL A 207 14.12 -2.21 -12.12
N ASN A 208 12.86 -1.89 -12.44
CA ASN A 208 12.34 -2.05 -13.80
C ASN A 208 12.37 -0.69 -14.52
N GLU A 209 13.19 -0.61 -15.54
CA GLU A 209 13.37 0.54 -16.40
C GLU A 209 12.52 0.42 -17.68
N ASN A 210 11.87 1.52 -18.08
CA ASN A 210 11.41 1.73 -19.44
C ASN A 210 12.49 2.38 -20.31
N ARG A 211 12.84 1.72 -21.41
CA ARG A 211 13.86 2.15 -22.39
C ARG A 211 13.25 2.84 -23.62
N GLY A 212 11.93 2.93 -23.69
CA GLY A 212 11.15 3.55 -24.76
C GLY A 212 10.00 2.64 -25.21
N GLY A 213 8.77 3.17 -25.20
CA GLY A 213 7.58 2.40 -25.58
C GLY A 213 7.40 1.15 -24.72
N THR A 214 7.32 -0.01 -25.37
CA THR A 214 7.20 -1.31 -24.69
C THR A 214 8.54 -1.97 -24.35
N ALA A 215 9.68 -1.37 -24.70
CA ALA A 215 10.98 -1.91 -24.38
C ALA A 215 11.33 -1.64 -22.91
N MET A 216 11.50 -2.71 -22.14
CA MET A 216 11.76 -2.65 -20.70
C MET A 216 13.07 -3.37 -20.35
N ARG A 217 13.65 -3.04 -19.19
CA ARG A 217 14.85 -3.67 -18.66
C ARG A 217 14.75 -3.88 -17.16
N LEU A 218 14.99 -5.10 -16.72
CA LEU A 218 15.18 -5.41 -15.30
C LEU A 218 16.63 -5.22 -14.95
N HIS A 219 16.91 -4.40 -13.95
CA HIS A 219 18.21 -4.31 -13.28
C HIS A 219 18.10 -5.07 -11.97
N VAL A 220 19.00 -6.02 -11.75
CA VAL A 220 19.01 -6.86 -10.54
C VAL A 220 20.36 -6.70 -9.87
N TYR A 221 20.36 -6.14 -8.68
CA TYR A 221 21.54 -6.01 -7.83
C TYR A 221 21.46 -7.05 -6.73
N SER A 222 22.52 -7.86 -6.60
CA SER A 222 22.69 -8.87 -5.57
C SER A 222 23.67 -8.39 -4.48
N GLY A 223 23.58 -9.01 -3.29
CA GLY A 223 24.47 -8.67 -2.17
C GLY A 223 24.19 -7.29 -1.57
N VAL A 224 23.02 -6.70 -1.83
CA VAL A 224 22.64 -5.38 -1.32
C VAL A 224 22.39 -5.46 0.18
N VAL A 225 23.32 -4.88 0.96
CA VAL A 225 23.27 -4.88 2.43
C VAL A 225 21.97 -4.24 2.94
N PRO A 226 21.41 -4.70 4.06
CA PRO A 226 20.27 -4.02 4.69
C PRO A 226 20.60 -2.56 5.02
N ILE A 227 19.59 -1.69 4.95
CA ILE A 227 19.73 -0.27 5.27
C ILE A 227 19.96 -0.12 6.77
N ASP A 228 21.04 0.56 7.18
CA ASP A 228 21.19 0.99 8.55
C ASP A 228 20.18 2.11 8.88
N PRO A 229 19.18 1.87 9.76
CA PRO A 229 18.17 2.87 10.08
C PRO A 229 18.75 4.09 10.81
N ALA A 230 19.92 3.94 11.45
CA ALA A 230 20.64 4.99 12.17
C ALA A 230 21.58 5.80 11.27
N SER A 231 21.80 5.39 10.01
CA SER A 231 22.67 6.11 9.09
C SER A 231 22.19 7.55 8.88
N ALA A 232 23.08 8.52 9.13
CA ALA A 232 22.83 9.94 8.94
C ALA A 232 22.62 10.32 7.46
N SER A 233 23.16 9.52 6.53
CA SER A 233 22.94 9.68 5.10
C SER A 233 22.48 8.35 4.51
N ARG A 234 21.17 8.16 4.39
CA ARG A 234 20.60 6.94 3.78
C ARG A 234 20.88 6.87 2.26
N GLY A 235 21.40 7.94 1.65
CA GLY A 235 21.64 8.03 0.20
C GLY A 235 22.86 7.21 -0.21
N THR A 236 23.79 7.06 0.72
CA THR A 236 24.98 6.21 0.57
C THR A 236 24.61 4.74 0.39
N TRP A 237 23.41 4.31 0.79
CA TRP A 237 22.93 2.96 0.53
C TRP A 237 22.87 2.66 -0.97
N PHE A 238 22.31 3.59 -1.76
CA PHE A 238 22.30 3.44 -3.21
C PHE A 238 23.70 3.61 -3.81
N SER A 239 24.51 4.55 -3.29
CA SER A 239 25.90 4.71 -3.72
C SER A 239 26.74 3.44 -3.48
N GLY A 240 26.39 2.66 -2.46
CA GLY A 240 27.05 1.40 -2.09
C GLY A 240 26.67 0.19 -2.95
N LEU A 241 25.73 0.31 -3.89
CA LEU A 241 25.39 -0.78 -4.81
C LEU A 241 26.61 -1.15 -5.67
N GLN A 242 26.97 -2.44 -5.67
CA GLN A 242 28.14 -2.94 -6.38
C GLN A 242 27.80 -3.41 -7.79
N GLU A 243 28.48 -2.89 -8.80
CA GLU A 243 28.28 -3.30 -10.21
C GLU A 243 28.72 -4.75 -10.45
N ALA A 244 29.65 -5.29 -9.65
CA ALA A 244 30.03 -6.70 -9.71
C ALA A 244 28.86 -7.65 -9.40
N GLY A 245 27.87 -7.19 -8.63
CA GLY A 245 26.65 -7.94 -8.30
C GLY A 245 25.44 -7.57 -9.16
N HIS A 246 25.63 -6.78 -10.21
CA HIS A 246 24.57 -6.27 -11.09
C HIS A 246 24.42 -7.13 -12.34
N THR A 247 23.19 -7.53 -12.66
CA THR A 247 22.83 -8.08 -13.97
C THR A 247 21.63 -7.34 -14.55
N PHE A 248 21.43 -7.45 -15.86
CA PHE A 248 20.24 -6.93 -16.51
C PHE A 248 19.58 -7.93 -17.46
N HIS A 249 18.27 -7.77 -17.64
CA HIS A 249 17.47 -8.53 -18.58
C HIS A 249 16.53 -7.60 -19.35
N ASP A 250 16.73 -7.50 -20.66
CA ASP A 250 15.82 -6.80 -21.55
C ASP A 250 14.57 -7.65 -21.81
N TRP A 251 13.40 -7.02 -21.80
CA TRP A 251 12.13 -7.67 -22.06
C TRP A 251 11.14 -6.70 -22.73
N VAL A 252 10.06 -7.25 -23.27
CA VAL A 252 9.01 -6.46 -23.93
C VAL A 252 7.75 -6.50 -23.08
N ALA A 253 7.30 -5.32 -22.66
CA ALA A 253 6.05 -5.12 -21.98
C ALA A 253 4.88 -5.40 -22.93
N GLN A 254 3.89 -6.14 -22.43
CA GLN A 254 2.56 -6.05 -23.00
C GLN A 254 1.97 -4.67 -22.66
N ALA A 255 1.36 -4.01 -23.63
CA ALA A 255 0.67 -2.74 -23.49
C ALA A 255 -0.52 -2.68 -24.46
N ALA A 256 -1.55 -1.90 -24.13
CA ALA A 256 -2.70 -1.59 -24.99
C ALA A 256 -2.68 -0.14 -25.50
N GLY A 257 -1.53 0.53 -25.41
CA GLY A 257 -1.30 1.87 -25.97
C GLY A 257 -1.32 3.01 -24.95
N THR A 258 -1.46 2.73 -23.65
CA THR A 258 -1.35 3.75 -22.58
C THR A 258 0.08 3.84 -22.02
N ALA A 259 0.37 4.97 -21.38
CA ALA A 259 1.69 5.26 -20.84
C ALA A 259 1.92 4.64 -19.45
N GLU A 260 0.87 4.46 -18.62
CA GLU A 260 1.01 3.98 -17.23
C GLU A 260 1.67 2.62 -17.14
N SER A 261 1.27 1.66 -17.97
CA SER A 261 1.87 0.32 -17.99
C SER A 261 3.35 0.33 -18.31
N GLN A 262 3.85 1.41 -18.91
CA GLN A 262 5.24 1.60 -19.28
C GLN A 262 6.00 2.46 -18.26
N SER A 263 5.31 3.16 -17.36
CA SER A 263 5.92 4.17 -16.48
C SER A 263 5.69 3.92 -15.00
N ARG A 264 4.88 2.92 -14.64
CA ARG A 264 4.58 2.52 -13.27
C ARG A 264 4.43 1.01 -13.14
N GLY A 265 4.81 0.49 -11.99
CA GLY A 265 4.58 -0.91 -11.65
C GLY A 265 5.02 -1.27 -10.25
N VAL A 266 4.47 -2.36 -9.73
CA VAL A 266 4.80 -2.93 -8.42
C VAL A 266 5.79 -4.07 -8.65
N VAL A 267 7.06 -3.86 -8.30
CA VAL A 267 8.16 -4.81 -8.54
C VAL A 267 8.43 -5.62 -7.28
N ILE A 268 8.27 -6.94 -7.33
CA ILE A 268 8.29 -7.84 -6.18
C ILE A 268 9.41 -8.89 -6.35
N PRO A 269 10.61 -8.66 -5.79
CA PRO A 269 11.65 -9.67 -5.73
C PRO A 269 11.32 -10.77 -4.71
N CYS A 270 11.39 -12.03 -5.12
CA CYS A 270 11.03 -13.21 -4.31
C CYS A 270 12.25 -13.94 -3.73
N ASP A 271 12.02 -14.77 -2.71
CA ASP A 271 13.08 -15.46 -1.95
C ASP A 271 13.84 -16.49 -2.79
N ASP A 272 13.20 -17.04 -3.83
CA ASP A 272 13.78 -18.02 -4.75
C ASP A 272 14.41 -17.38 -6.01
N GLY A 273 14.55 -16.05 -6.01
CA GLY A 273 15.11 -15.29 -7.13
C GLY A 273 14.11 -14.98 -8.25
N ARG A 274 12.85 -15.43 -8.18
CA ARG A 274 11.82 -14.95 -9.11
C ARG A 274 11.55 -13.46 -8.90
N ILE A 275 11.13 -12.80 -9.97
CA ILE A 275 10.71 -11.40 -9.93
C ILE A 275 9.29 -11.35 -10.48
N VAL A 276 8.38 -10.72 -9.74
CA VAL A 276 7.00 -10.48 -10.18
C VAL A 276 6.81 -8.98 -10.38
N ILE A 277 6.14 -8.58 -11.45
CA ILE A 277 5.83 -7.17 -11.75
C ILE A 277 4.34 -7.05 -12.04
N VAL A 278 3.64 -6.22 -11.27
CA VAL A 278 2.23 -5.90 -11.49
C VAL A 278 2.11 -4.50 -12.08
N ARG A 279 1.35 -4.36 -13.17
CA ARG A 279 1.17 -3.10 -13.91
C ARG A 279 -0.30 -2.91 -14.26
N MET A 280 -0.66 -1.66 -14.55
CA MET A 280 -2.01 -1.28 -14.97
C MET A 280 -1.98 -0.81 -16.42
N GLU A 281 -2.94 -1.28 -17.21
CA GLU A 281 -3.30 -0.70 -18.50
C GLU A 281 -4.73 -0.12 -18.38
N PRO A 282 -4.86 1.20 -18.19
CA PRO A 282 -6.16 1.85 -18.06
C PRO A 282 -7.10 1.48 -19.21
N ASN A 283 -8.36 1.18 -18.88
CA ASN A 283 -9.43 0.77 -19.79
C ASN A 283 -9.24 -0.59 -20.48
N ALA A 284 -8.24 -1.37 -20.07
CA ALA A 284 -7.97 -2.67 -20.69
C ALA A 284 -7.80 -3.79 -19.65
N TYR A 285 -6.78 -3.70 -18.79
CA TYR A 285 -6.51 -4.79 -17.84
C TYR A 285 -5.53 -4.42 -16.72
N ALA A 286 -5.60 -5.18 -15.63
CA ALA A 286 -4.46 -5.37 -14.73
C ALA A 286 -3.57 -6.46 -15.32
N MET A 287 -2.25 -6.34 -15.18
CA MET A 287 -1.34 -7.38 -15.65
C MET A 287 -0.29 -7.74 -14.61
N LEU A 288 0.08 -9.02 -14.60
CA LEU A 288 1.19 -9.55 -13.83
C LEU A 288 2.14 -10.28 -14.77
N ASP A 289 3.40 -9.87 -14.75
CA ASP A 289 4.52 -10.53 -15.42
C ASP A 289 5.40 -11.23 -14.38
N ARG A 290 5.77 -12.50 -14.62
CA ARG A 290 6.70 -13.24 -13.75
C ARG A 290 7.95 -13.64 -14.52
N PHE A 291 9.11 -13.39 -13.92
CA PHE A 291 10.43 -13.70 -14.43
C PHE A 291 11.10 -14.74 -13.52
N THR A 292 11.61 -15.81 -14.12
CA THR A 292 12.28 -16.91 -13.43
C THR A 292 13.78 -16.89 -13.76
N PRO A 293 14.67 -17.05 -12.76
CA PRO A 293 16.11 -17.06 -12.98
C PRO A 293 16.56 -18.28 -13.80
N THR A 294 17.54 -18.09 -14.69
CA THR A 294 18.10 -19.16 -15.55
C THR A 294 19.43 -19.73 -15.05
N GLY A 295 19.88 -19.34 -13.85
CA GLY A 295 21.09 -19.86 -13.21
C GLY A 295 22.41 -19.18 -13.59
N GLN A 296 22.50 -18.47 -14.73
CA GLN A 296 23.65 -17.64 -15.11
C GLN A 296 23.42 -16.13 -14.89
N GLY A 297 22.59 -15.77 -13.91
CA GLY A 297 22.20 -14.36 -13.68
C GLY A 297 21.23 -13.78 -14.71
N GLY A 298 20.79 -14.61 -15.67
CA GLY A 298 19.75 -14.29 -16.64
C GLY A 298 18.34 -14.63 -16.12
N PHE A 299 17.34 -14.13 -16.85
CA PHE A 299 15.93 -14.34 -16.55
C PHE A 299 15.17 -14.81 -17.78
N THR A 300 14.07 -15.51 -17.57
CA THR A 300 13.08 -15.81 -18.61
C THR A 300 11.72 -15.36 -18.11
N LYS A 301 10.97 -14.65 -18.96
CA LYS A 301 9.58 -14.31 -18.69
C LYS A 301 8.73 -15.59 -18.81
N GLU A 302 8.24 -16.07 -17.68
CA GLU A 302 7.53 -17.35 -17.57
C GLU A 302 6.01 -17.20 -17.74
N ALA A 303 5.46 -16.05 -17.34
CA ALA A 303 4.02 -15.81 -17.38
C ALA A 303 3.70 -14.34 -17.64
N THR A 304 2.63 -14.13 -18.41
CA THR A 304 1.81 -12.91 -18.40
C THR A 304 0.40 -13.34 -18.04
N VAL A 305 -0.19 -12.76 -16.99
CA VAL A 305 -1.60 -12.96 -16.65
C VAL A 305 -2.29 -11.61 -16.63
N THR A 306 -3.46 -11.52 -17.26
CA THR A 306 -4.26 -10.30 -17.30
C THR A 306 -5.62 -10.51 -16.65
N LEU A 307 -6.13 -9.48 -15.99
CA LEU A 307 -7.50 -9.38 -15.49
C LEU A 307 -8.16 -8.21 -16.22
N ALA A 308 -9.17 -8.49 -17.04
CA ALA A 308 -9.81 -7.47 -17.87
C ALA A 308 -10.47 -6.40 -16.99
N THR A 309 -10.31 -5.14 -17.34
CA THR A 309 -10.98 -4.01 -16.67
C THR A 309 -11.64 -3.12 -17.70
N THR A 310 -12.60 -2.30 -17.28
CA THR A 310 -13.31 -1.43 -18.21
C THR A 310 -13.44 -0.03 -17.64
N THR A 311 -13.17 0.98 -18.47
CA THR A 311 -13.40 2.38 -18.08
C THR A 311 -12.64 2.84 -16.83
N THR A 312 -11.45 2.29 -16.57
CA THR A 312 -10.63 2.62 -15.40
C THR A 312 -9.70 3.80 -15.69
N CYS A 313 -9.55 4.70 -14.71
CA CYS A 313 -8.64 5.83 -14.80
C CYS A 313 -7.21 5.44 -14.38
N GLY A 314 -6.22 5.82 -15.19
CA GLY A 314 -4.81 5.68 -14.87
C GLY A 314 -4.21 6.89 -14.17
N MET A 315 -2.96 6.78 -13.72
CA MET A 315 -2.26 7.86 -13.05
C MET A 315 -2.12 9.15 -13.89
N GLU A 316 -2.21 9.06 -15.22
CA GLU A 316 -2.12 10.20 -16.13
C GLU A 316 -3.30 11.16 -15.97
N THR A 317 -4.42 10.67 -15.42
CA THR A 317 -5.59 11.49 -15.11
C THR A 317 -5.49 12.15 -13.73
N ALA A 318 -4.88 11.47 -12.76
CA ALA A 318 -4.56 12.01 -11.43
C ALA A 318 -3.62 11.06 -10.65
N ASP A 319 -2.70 11.58 -9.84
CA ASP A 319 -1.72 10.77 -9.07
C ASP A 319 -2.36 9.74 -8.12
N ARG A 320 -3.58 10.03 -7.66
CA ARG A 320 -4.46 9.19 -6.84
C ARG A 320 -5.06 7.98 -7.56
N ASN A 321 -4.90 7.89 -8.88
CA ASN A 321 -5.35 6.76 -9.70
C ASN A 321 -4.19 5.78 -9.98
N GLY A 322 -4.49 4.66 -10.62
CA GLY A 322 -3.49 3.65 -11.01
C GLY A 322 -3.34 2.47 -10.06
N VAL A 323 -2.35 1.61 -10.32
CA VAL A 323 -2.05 0.42 -9.49
C VAL A 323 -1.62 0.81 -8.07
N ARG A 324 -2.02 0.04 -7.07
CA ARG A 324 -1.64 0.13 -5.66
C ARG A 324 -1.18 -1.22 -5.15
N PHE A 325 -0.58 -1.24 -3.98
CA PHE A 325 -0.26 -2.49 -3.30
C PHE A 325 -0.30 -2.33 -1.78
N GLN A 326 -0.38 -3.47 -1.10
CA GLN A 326 -0.16 -3.65 0.32
C GLN A 326 0.89 -4.75 0.52
N ILE A 327 1.62 -4.67 1.62
CA ILE A 327 2.52 -5.73 2.07
C ILE A 327 2.00 -6.20 3.42
N SER A 328 1.91 -7.51 3.60
CA SER A 328 1.65 -8.15 4.90
C SER A 328 2.65 -7.70 5.96
N ASN A 329 2.29 -7.75 7.24
CA ASN A 329 3.14 -7.25 8.32
C ASN A 329 4.43 -8.06 8.51
N ASP A 330 4.42 -9.35 8.14
CA ASP A 330 5.61 -10.21 8.13
C ASP A 330 6.45 -10.07 6.86
N GLY A 331 5.97 -9.32 5.86
CA GLY A 331 6.65 -9.10 4.59
C GLY A 331 6.67 -10.32 3.67
N LYS A 332 5.82 -11.33 3.89
CA LYS A 332 5.80 -12.60 3.13
C LYS A 332 4.80 -12.65 1.99
N TYR A 333 3.90 -11.67 1.93
CA TYR A 333 2.88 -11.54 0.91
C TYR A 333 2.74 -10.09 0.45
N VAL A 334 2.56 -9.90 -0.86
CA VAL A 334 2.26 -8.61 -1.48
C VAL A 334 0.93 -8.74 -2.22
N LEU A 335 0.00 -7.84 -1.91
CA LEU A 335 -1.30 -7.74 -2.56
C LEU A 335 -1.30 -6.49 -3.43
N SER A 336 -1.36 -6.64 -4.74
CA SER A 336 -1.43 -5.53 -5.70
C SER A 336 -2.85 -5.39 -6.22
N THR A 337 -3.36 -4.16 -6.28
CA THR A 337 -4.74 -3.85 -6.67
C THR A 337 -4.79 -2.73 -7.68
N GLN A 338 -5.83 -2.74 -8.50
CA GLN A 338 -6.27 -1.59 -9.28
C GLN A 338 -7.80 -1.60 -9.36
N PRO A 339 -8.45 -0.51 -9.77
CA PRO A 339 -9.89 -0.48 -9.89
C PRO A 339 -10.33 -1.31 -11.10
N TYR A 340 -11.54 -1.85 -11.06
CA TYR A 340 -12.14 -2.53 -12.21
C TYR A 340 -12.90 -1.56 -13.12
N TYR A 341 -13.48 -0.51 -12.54
CA TYR A 341 -14.37 0.45 -13.18
C TYR A 341 -14.09 1.91 -12.77
N TYR A 342 -14.81 2.84 -13.39
CA TYR A 342 -14.71 4.30 -13.20
C TYR A 342 -14.50 4.71 -11.74
N TYR A 343 -13.63 5.72 -11.55
CA TYR A 343 -13.43 6.46 -10.29
C TYR A 343 -13.02 5.64 -9.05
N GLY A 344 -12.77 4.34 -9.21
CA GLY A 344 -12.32 3.46 -8.14
C GLY A 344 -13.24 2.28 -7.86
N ALA A 345 -14.32 2.07 -8.62
CA ALA A 345 -15.23 0.95 -8.39
C ALA A 345 -14.64 -0.41 -8.80
N GLY A 346 -15.01 -1.46 -8.06
CA GLY A 346 -14.54 -2.82 -8.22
C GLY A 346 -13.02 -2.96 -8.07
N ALA A 347 -12.50 -4.17 -8.28
CA ALA A 347 -11.06 -4.41 -8.14
C ALA A 347 -10.56 -5.53 -9.04
N ALA A 348 -9.35 -5.36 -9.55
CA ALA A 348 -8.52 -6.43 -10.07
C ALA A 348 -7.32 -6.60 -9.12
N VAL A 349 -7.12 -7.81 -8.61
CA VAL A 349 -6.21 -8.08 -7.50
C VAL A 349 -5.27 -9.23 -7.86
N PHE A 350 -3.99 -9.05 -7.59
CA PHE A 350 -3.00 -10.11 -7.57
C PHE A 350 -2.42 -10.24 -6.15
N LEU A 351 -2.48 -11.44 -5.59
CA LEU A 351 -1.82 -11.77 -4.33
C LEU A 351 -0.59 -12.64 -4.63
N VAL A 352 0.59 -12.19 -4.22
CA VAL A 352 1.88 -12.82 -4.50
C VAL A 352 2.50 -13.31 -3.20
N ARG A 353 2.92 -14.58 -3.18
CA ARG A 353 3.72 -15.16 -2.10
C ARG A 353 5.20 -14.91 -2.37
N VAL A 354 5.86 -14.22 -1.45
CA VAL A 354 7.27 -13.79 -1.60
C VAL A 354 8.23 -14.99 -1.58
N ALA A 355 7.87 -16.08 -0.90
CA ALA A 355 8.75 -17.25 -0.78
C ALA A 355 9.15 -17.89 -2.13
N ASP A 356 8.25 -17.86 -3.13
CA ASP A 356 8.44 -18.61 -4.38
C ASP A 356 7.85 -17.92 -5.63
N GLY A 357 7.40 -16.66 -5.52
CA GLY A 357 6.77 -15.93 -6.62
C GLY A 357 5.47 -16.55 -7.13
N ARG A 358 4.89 -17.49 -6.38
CA ARG A 358 3.56 -18.03 -6.66
C ARG A 358 2.53 -16.94 -6.45
N PHE A 359 1.53 -16.88 -7.31
CA PHE A 359 0.47 -15.89 -7.18
C PHE A 359 -0.91 -16.48 -7.44
N VAL A 360 -1.92 -15.81 -6.92
CA VAL A 360 -3.33 -16.03 -7.23
C VAL A 360 -3.99 -14.70 -7.57
N ASN A 361 -5.16 -14.74 -8.18
CA ASN A 361 -5.87 -13.55 -8.61
C ASN A 361 -7.31 -13.50 -8.10
N LEU A 362 -7.86 -12.30 -7.97
CA LEU A 362 -9.26 -12.07 -7.63
C LEU A 362 -9.77 -10.89 -8.43
N GLN A 363 -11.00 -11.01 -8.92
CA GLN A 363 -11.66 -9.94 -9.64
C GLN A 363 -13.05 -9.65 -9.08
N HIS A 364 -13.28 -8.39 -8.74
CA HIS A 364 -14.59 -7.85 -8.40
C HIS A 364 -15.06 -6.95 -9.55
N ALA A 365 -15.85 -7.53 -10.46
CA ALA A 365 -16.45 -6.84 -11.60
C ALA A 365 -17.65 -5.98 -11.15
N ASP A 366 -17.36 -4.93 -10.37
CA ASP A 366 -18.35 -4.06 -9.74
C ASP A 366 -18.23 -2.64 -10.31
N SER A 367 -19.35 -2.09 -10.76
CA SER A 367 -19.43 -0.74 -11.33
C SER A 367 -19.94 0.31 -10.34
N SER A 368 -20.13 -0.04 -9.06
CA SER A 368 -20.70 0.83 -8.03
C SER A 368 -19.74 1.06 -6.87
N TYR A 369 -19.22 -0.01 -6.25
CA TYR A 369 -18.52 0.08 -4.97
C TYR A 369 -17.02 -0.17 -5.08
N GLY A 370 -16.23 0.62 -4.35
CA GLY A 370 -14.79 0.44 -4.24
C GLY A 370 -14.40 -0.67 -3.26
N ARG A 371 -13.12 -1.05 -3.30
CA ARG A 371 -12.52 -2.12 -2.48
C ARG A 371 -11.22 -1.63 -1.85
N SER A 372 -11.18 -1.56 -0.52
CA SER A 372 -9.96 -1.18 0.20
C SER A 372 -9.41 -2.36 0.99
N PHE A 373 -8.07 -2.40 1.11
CA PHE A 373 -7.32 -3.52 1.68
C PHE A 373 -6.40 -3.03 2.79
N ALA A 374 -6.32 -3.77 3.89
CA ALA A 374 -5.42 -3.50 5.00
C ALA A 374 -4.75 -4.79 5.50
N PRO A 375 -3.44 -4.77 5.81
CA PRO A 375 -2.78 -5.90 6.46
C PRO A 375 -3.40 -6.24 7.82
N LEU A 376 -3.57 -7.53 8.09
CA LEU A 376 -4.11 -8.06 9.34
C LEU A 376 -3.20 -9.18 9.85
N ARG A 377 -2.82 -9.13 11.13
CA ARG A 377 -1.88 -10.11 11.73
C ARG A 377 -0.58 -10.18 10.94
N ASP A 378 0.12 -11.30 11.01
CA ASP A 378 1.38 -11.51 10.30
C ASP A 378 1.20 -11.39 8.78
N SER A 379 0.43 -12.30 8.20
CA SER A 379 0.44 -12.58 6.75
C SER A 379 -0.82 -12.15 6.01
N ASP A 380 -1.90 -11.83 6.73
CA ASP A 380 -3.24 -11.78 6.14
C ASP A 380 -3.69 -10.37 5.78
N PHE A 381 -4.84 -10.29 5.12
CA PHE A 381 -5.44 -9.02 4.72
C PHE A 381 -6.94 -8.99 5.05
N LEU A 382 -7.42 -7.81 5.44
CA LEU A 382 -8.83 -7.46 5.38
C LEU A 382 -9.15 -6.89 4.00
N LEU A 383 -10.32 -7.26 3.48
CA LEU A 383 -10.93 -6.68 2.29
C LEU A 383 -12.23 -6.02 2.72
N SER A 384 -12.38 -4.75 2.38
CA SER A 384 -13.63 -4.00 2.57
C SER A 384 -14.34 -3.74 1.25
N GLN A 385 -15.66 -3.61 1.33
CA GLN A 385 -16.50 -3.08 0.27
C GLN A 385 -17.12 -1.77 0.74
N SER A 386 -17.00 -0.71 -0.05
CA SER A 386 -17.64 0.57 0.26
C SER A 386 -19.12 0.56 -0.10
N GLN A 387 -19.88 -0.37 0.47
CA GLN A 387 -21.34 -0.45 0.31
C GLN A 387 -22.04 0.44 1.34
N ASN A 388 -23.25 0.90 1.01
CA ASN A 388 -24.02 1.77 1.88
C ASN A 388 -24.28 1.13 3.25
N ALA A 389 -23.88 1.80 4.32
CA ALA A 389 -24.03 1.40 5.71
C ALA A 389 -25.31 1.96 6.38
N ASP A 390 -26.21 2.56 5.60
CA ASP A 390 -27.51 3.09 6.00
C ASP A 390 -28.28 2.13 6.92
N GLY A 391 -28.70 2.59 8.09
CA GLY A 391 -29.44 1.76 9.06
C GLY A 391 -28.56 0.96 10.03
N GLY A 392 -27.28 1.30 10.14
CA GLY A 392 -26.38 0.76 11.17
C GLY A 392 -25.66 -0.53 10.77
N TYR A 393 -25.49 -0.79 9.47
CA TYR A 393 -24.81 -2.00 8.97
C TYR A 393 -23.29 -1.97 9.19
N GLY A 394 -22.72 -0.80 9.47
CA GLY A 394 -21.28 -0.63 9.61
C GLY A 394 -20.54 -0.90 8.29
N LEU A 395 -19.29 -1.33 8.39
CA LEU A 395 -18.47 -1.66 7.24
C LEU A 395 -18.71 -3.12 6.78
N TYR A 396 -18.87 -3.28 5.46
CA TYR A 396 -18.87 -4.59 4.81
C TYR A 396 -17.44 -5.09 4.63
N VAL A 397 -17.10 -6.18 5.32
CA VAL A 397 -15.72 -6.67 5.38
C VAL A 397 -15.64 -8.19 5.25
N THR A 398 -14.51 -8.67 4.75
CA THR A 398 -14.12 -10.08 4.76
C THR A 398 -12.61 -10.19 5.00
N HIS A 399 -12.13 -11.41 5.19
CA HIS A 399 -10.73 -11.73 5.47
C HIS A 399 -10.15 -12.61 4.37
N ILE A 400 -8.89 -12.35 4.01
CA ILE A 400 -8.10 -13.16 3.10
C ILE A 400 -7.06 -13.92 3.94
N ASP A 401 -7.36 -15.20 4.23
CA ASP A 401 -6.41 -16.14 4.82
C ASP A 401 -5.39 -16.56 3.77
N THR A 402 -4.22 -15.93 3.79
CA THR A 402 -3.19 -16.14 2.78
C THR A 402 -2.61 -17.55 2.83
N LYS A 403 -2.49 -18.14 4.03
CA LYS A 403 -1.94 -19.49 4.19
C LYS A 403 -2.88 -20.52 3.59
N ARG A 404 -4.18 -20.42 3.88
CA ARG A 404 -5.20 -21.30 3.32
C ARG A 404 -5.32 -21.15 1.80
N VAL A 405 -5.30 -19.91 1.31
CA VAL A 405 -5.32 -19.61 -0.13
C VAL A 405 -4.20 -20.35 -0.85
N PHE A 406 -2.95 -20.22 -0.39
CA PHE A 406 -1.81 -20.85 -1.07
C PHE A 406 -1.60 -22.34 -0.73
N ALA A 407 -2.23 -22.85 0.33
CA ALA A 407 -2.30 -24.29 0.59
C ALA A 407 -3.24 -24.99 -0.40
N ASP A 408 -4.40 -24.37 -0.67
CA ASP A 408 -5.49 -25.02 -1.40
C ASP A 408 -5.48 -24.75 -2.91
N LEU A 409 -5.04 -23.56 -3.35
CA LEU A 409 -5.18 -23.10 -4.73
C LEU A 409 -3.87 -23.14 -5.47
N ALA A 410 -3.82 -23.77 -6.64
CA ALA A 410 -2.68 -23.83 -7.55
C ALA A 410 -2.11 -22.43 -7.89
N ASP A 411 -0.86 -22.39 -8.35
CA ASP A 411 -0.29 -21.16 -8.92
C ASP A 411 -1.17 -20.62 -10.07
N LYS A 412 -1.28 -19.29 -10.16
CA LYS A 412 -2.09 -18.54 -11.15
C LYS A 412 -3.61 -18.73 -11.02
N ALA A 413 -4.08 -19.44 -9.99
CA ALA A 413 -5.51 -19.71 -9.79
C ALA A 413 -6.30 -18.45 -9.38
N ASP A 414 -7.60 -18.48 -9.65
CA ASP A 414 -8.57 -17.53 -9.09
C ASP A 414 -8.89 -17.89 -7.62
N MET A 415 -8.88 -16.90 -6.73
CA MET A 415 -9.09 -17.06 -5.29
C MET A 415 -10.51 -16.73 -4.81
N SER A 416 -11.47 -16.49 -5.70
CA SER A 416 -12.85 -16.16 -5.33
C SER A 416 -13.49 -17.21 -4.41
N SER A 417 -13.19 -18.50 -4.61
CA SER A 417 -13.68 -19.60 -3.76
C SER A 417 -13.14 -19.59 -2.33
N LYS A 418 -12.09 -18.80 -2.04
CA LYS A 418 -11.45 -18.69 -0.73
C LYS A 418 -11.67 -17.35 -0.06
N VAL A 419 -12.17 -16.36 -0.80
CA VAL A 419 -12.55 -15.06 -0.26
C VAL A 419 -14.06 -15.07 -0.08
N ALA A 420 -14.49 -15.27 1.18
CA ALA A 420 -15.91 -15.27 1.52
C ALA A 420 -16.56 -13.92 1.15
N GLY A 421 -17.87 -13.96 0.89
CA GLY A 421 -18.66 -12.75 0.72
C GLY A 421 -18.49 -11.78 1.89
N VAL A 422 -18.59 -10.49 1.63
CA VAL A 422 -18.46 -9.46 2.66
C VAL A 422 -19.63 -9.54 3.64
N SER A 423 -19.32 -9.38 4.93
CA SER A 423 -20.31 -9.40 6.01
C SER A 423 -20.41 -8.00 6.65
N PRO A 424 -21.63 -7.48 6.85
CA PRO A 424 -21.85 -6.28 7.67
C PRO A 424 -21.78 -6.62 9.18
N TYR A 425 -21.88 -5.60 10.02
CA TYR A 425 -22.00 -5.68 11.50
C TYR A 425 -20.75 -6.16 12.26
N LEU A 426 -19.66 -6.53 11.60
CA LEU A 426 -18.41 -6.90 12.28
C LEU A 426 -17.64 -5.67 12.75
N LEU A 427 -17.57 -4.66 11.90
CA LEU A 427 -16.85 -3.41 12.14
C LEU A 427 -17.83 -2.26 12.00
N ASP A 428 -17.91 -1.43 13.03
CA ASP A 428 -18.83 -0.30 13.08
C ASP A 428 -18.31 0.88 12.24
N SER A 429 -19.22 1.77 11.84
CA SER A 429 -18.94 3.05 11.20
C SER A 429 -19.45 4.19 12.08
N ALA A 430 -18.80 5.35 12.05
CA ALA A 430 -19.18 6.45 12.94
C ALA A 430 -20.45 7.20 12.47
N TYR A 431 -21.04 6.78 11.36
CA TYR A 431 -22.18 7.42 10.73
C TYR A 431 -23.12 6.37 10.13
N HIS A 432 -24.40 6.43 10.51
CA HIS A 432 -25.40 5.37 10.25
C HIS A 432 -26.53 5.78 9.28
N SER A 433 -26.36 6.91 8.58
CA SER A 433 -27.19 7.31 7.43
C SER A 433 -26.39 7.06 6.13
N THR A 434 -26.74 7.69 5.00
CA THR A 434 -26.17 7.34 3.68
C THR A 434 -24.67 7.51 3.71
N ASN A 435 -23.97 6.37 3.75
CA ASN A 435 -22.57 6.27 4.11
C ASN A 435 -21.92 5.09 3.40
N TYR A 436 -20.85 5.32 2.65
CA TYR A 436 -20.03 4.30 2.01
C TYR A 436 -18.66 4.20 2.71
N PRO A 437 -18.58 3.56 3.90
CA PRO A 437 -17.35 3.50 4.68
C PRO A 437 -16.27 2.65 4.00
N PHE A 438 -15.00 2.91 4.32
CA PHE A 438 -13.86 2.17 3.79
C PHE A 438 -12.77 1.99 4.85
N ILE A 439 -11.85 1.05 4.61
CA ILE A 439 -10.70 0.82 5.49
C ILE A 439 -9.44 1.51 4.99
N VAL A 440 -8.64 1.97 5.95
CA VAL A 440 -7.34 2.58 5.73
C VAL A 440 -6.31 1.92 6.66
N PRO A 441 -5.18 1.41 6.15
CA PRO A 441 -4.11 0.91 7.02
C PRO A 441 -3.44 2.06 7.77
N ILE A 442 -3.07 1.83 9.03
CA ILE A 442 -2.33 2.80 9.85
C ILE A 442 -0.84 2.50 9.77
N ILE A 443 -0.05 3.52 9.43
CA ILE A 443 1.41 3.44 9.44
C ILE A 443 1.92 3.57 10.88
N GLY A 444 2.82 2.68 11.29
CA GLY A 444 3.49 2.80 12.60
C GLY A 444 2.76 2.13 13.75
N GLY A 445 1.76 1.31 13.45
CA GLY A 445 1.10 0.42 14.40
C GLY A 445 1.95 -0.75 14.91
N ASN A 446 3.24 -0.85 14.58
CA ASN A 446 4.07 -2.01 14.94
C ASN A 446 5.45 -1.61 15.45
#